data_AF-A0A958T9G2-F1
#
_entry.id   AF-A0A958T9G2-F1
#
_cell.length_a   1.000
_cell.length_b   1.000
_cell.length_c   1.000
_cell.angle_alpha   90.00
_cell.angle_beta   90.00
_cell.angle_gamma   90.00
#
_symmetry.space_group_name_H-M   'P 1'
#
loop_
_entity.id
_entity.type
_entity.pdbx_description
1 polymer ?
#
loop_
_entity_poly.entity_id
_entity_poly.type
_entity_poly.pdbx_seq_one_letter_code
_entity_poly.pdbx_strand_id
1 'polypeptide(L)'
;MGLFKVRKNKRFSYTPKYYNGEGNPYEMKHKFDDYRQTVGNNSGLKRKIVNAYDDYTRNPNKEANKRVLIIIAVLILVFLFVIDFDLSIFLKK
;
A
#
# COMPACT_ATOMS: atom_id res chain seq x y z
N MET A 1 11.09 16.50 15.52
CA MET A 1 9.77 15.97 15.97
C MET A 1 8.73 16.96 15.48
N GLY A 2 7.83 16.56 14.56
CA GLY A 2 6.84 17.47 13.97
C GLY A 2 5.59 17.64 14.84
N LEU A 3 4.99 18.83 14.77
CA LEU A 3 3.86 19.32 15.58
C LEU A 3 2.59 18.46 15.57
N PHE A 4 2.43 17.52 14.62
CA PHE A 4 1.21 16.69 14.47
C PHE A 4 1.43 15.18 14.65
N LYS A 5 2.58 14.76 15.20
CA LYS A 5 2.86 13.33 15.35
C LYS A 5 2.36 12.83 16.70
N VAL A 6 1.20 12.15 16.70
CA VAL A 6 0.68 11.46 17.89
C VAL A 6 1.72 10.47 18.41
N ARG A 7 1.93 10.48 19.74
CA ARG A 7 2.85 9.57 20.40
C ARG A 7 2.37 8.13 20.19
N LYS A 8 3.26 7.27 19.68
CA LYS A 8 2.96 5.85 19.51
C LYS A 8 2.89 5.14 20.86
N ASN A 9 2.01 4.14 20.98
CA ASN A 9 1.93 3.29 22.17
C ASN A 9 3.28 2.61 22.44
N LYS A 10 3.67 2.53 23.72
CA LYS A 10 4.88 1.82 24.15
C LYS A 10 4.70 0.32 23.84
N ARG A 11 5.66 -0.28 23.15
CA ARG A 11 5.72 -1.73 22.93
C ARG A 11 6.75 -2.33 23.88
N PHE A 12 6.44 -3.46 24.49
CA PHE A 12 7.38 -4.20 25.34
C PHE A 12 8.33 -5.02 24.47
N SER A 13 9.63 -4.71 24.50
CA SER A 13 10.66 -5.50 23.81
C SER A 13 11.21 -6.55 24.77
N TYR A 14 10.86 -7.82 24.55
CA TYR A 14 11.42 -8.95 25.29
C TYR A 14 12.23 -9.82 24.34
N THR A 15 13.48 -10.11 24.72
CA THR A 15 14.38 -11.04 24.04
C THR A 15 14.51 -12.31 24.89
N PRO A 16 13.67 -13.33 24.66
CA PRO A 16 13.81 -14.63 25.32
C PRO A 16 15.19 -15.29 25.09
N LYS A 17 15.75 -15.90 26.13
CA LYS A 17 17.07 -16.57 26.11
C LYS A 17 17.12 -17.84 25.26
N TYR A 18 15.98 -18.51 25.07
CA TYR A 18 15.89 -19.84 24.42
C TYR A 18 15.06 -19.85 23.13
N TYR A 19 14.67 -18.67 22.63
CA TYR A 19 13.85 -18.58 21.42
C TYR A 19 14.76 -18.25 20.24
N ASN A 20 14.75 -19.12 19.24
CA ASN A 20 15.55 -18.97 18.02
C ASN A 20 14.72 -18.41 16.84
N GLY A 21 13.55 -17.82 17.10
CA GLY A 21 12.69 -17.22 16.09
C GLY A 21 12.91 -15.71 15.94
N GLU A 22 12.42 -15.13 14.84
CA GLU A 22 12.43 -13.69 14.64
C GLU A 22 11.27 -13.03 15.40
N GLY A 23 11.58 -12.11 16.33
CA GLY A 23 10.60 -11.27 17.03
C GLY A 23 10.36 -11.62 18.50
N ASN A 24 9.40 -10.94 19.12
CA ASN A 24 8.99 -11.18 20.51
C ASN A 24 7.80 -12.16 20.55
N PRO A 25 7.95 -13.38 21.09
CA PRO A 25 6.86 -14.36 21.15
C PRO A 25 5.68 -13.92 22.04
N TYR A 26 5.89 -12.91 22.89
CA TYR A 26 4.87 -12.34 23.78
C TYR A 26 4.34 -10.99 23.27
N GLU A 27 4.58 -10.63 22.01
CA GLU A 27 3.99 -9.42 21.44
C GLU A 27 2.46 -9.55 21.39
N MET A 28 1.75 -8.59 21.98
CA MET A 28 0.29 -8.48 21.90
C MET A 28 -0.10 -8.07 20.47
N LYS A 29 -0.10 -9.02 19.54
CA LYS A 29 -0.56 -8.83 18.16
C LYS A 29 -1.90 -9.50 17.92
N HIS A 30 -2.73 -8.90 17.07
CA HIS A 30 -3.93 -9.56 16.59
C HIS A 30 -3.56 -10.68 15.62
N LYS A 31 -4.35 -11.77 15.57
CA LYS A 31 -4.10 -12.92 14.66
C LYS A 31 -4.03 -12.53 13.18
N PHE A 32 -4.65 -11.40 12.82
CA PHE A 32 -4.71 -10.90 11.45
C PHE A 32 -3.79 -9.70 11.18
N ASP A 33 -2.97 -9.28 12.16
CA ASP A 33 -2.08 -8.14 11.95
C ASP A 33 -1.02 -8.42 10.87
N ASP A 34 -0.61 -9.67 10.71
CA ASP A 34 0.37 -10.07 9.70
C ASP A 34 -0.22 -10.06 8.27
N TYR A 35 -1.55 -10.17 8.12
CA TYR A 35 -2.25 -10.14 6.83
C TYR A 35 -2.82 -8.75 6.49
N ARG A 36 -2.66 -7.79 7.40
CA ARG A 36 -3.22 -6.45 7.28
C ARG A 36 -2.26 -5.55 6.52
N GLN A 37 -2.47 -5.43 5.21
CA GLN A 37 -1.69 -4.51 4.39
C GLN A 37 -2.04 -3.03 4.62
N THR A 38 -3.23 -2.72 5.14
CA THR A 38 -3.74 -1.34 5.26
C THR A 38 -3.45 -0.66 6.60
N VAL A 39 -3.02 -1.41 7.61
CA VAL A 39 -2.94 -0.95 9.01
C VAL A 39 -1.48 -0.84 9.44
N GLY A 40 -1.08 0.29 10.02
CA GLY A 40 0.30 0.56 10.47
C GLY A 40 0.97 1.74 9.78
N ASN A 41 2.30 1.83 9.88
CA ASN A 41 3.08 2.99 9.44
C ASN A 41 3.32 3.01 7.91
N ASN A 42 2.26 2.86 7.13
CA ASN A 42 2.23 2.81 5.66
C ASN A 42 2.28 4.20 4.99
N SER A 43 2.84 5.19 5.68
CA SER A 43 2.79 6.59 5.24
C SER A 43 3.69 6.90 4.03
N GLY A 44 4.60 6.00 3.64
CA GLY A 44 5.55 6.25 2.56
C GLY A 44 4.98 5.97 1.17
N LEU A 45 5.23 6.89 0.22
CA LEU A 45 4.77 6.77 -1.18
C LEU A 45 5.24 5.46 -1.83
N LYS A 46 6.52 5.10 -1.64
CA LYS A 46 7.10 3.83 -2.13
C LYS A 46 6.30 2.62 -1.66
N ARG A 47 5.93 2.59 -0.38
CA ARG A 47 5.23 1.45 0.22
C ARG A 47 3.80 1.35 -0.29
N LYS A 48 3.14 2.49 -0.53
CA LYS A 48 1.81 2.51 -1.18
C LYS A 48 1.85 1.93 -2.60
N ILE A 49 2.86 2.29 -3.39
CA ILE A 49 3.02 1.79 -4.77
C ILE A 49 3.29 0.27 -4.75
N VAL A 50 4.23 -0.18 -3.91
CA VAL A 50 4.56 -1.61 -3.80
C VAL A 50 3.34 -2.43 -3.36
N ASN A 51 2.61 -1.98 -2.34
CA ASN A 51 1.43 -2.68 -1.88
C ASN A 51 0.32 -2.71 -2.95
N ALA A 52 0.08 -1.60 -3.65
CA ALA A 52 -0.93 -1.57 -4.72
C ALA A 52 -0.59 -2.52 -5.87
N TYR A 53 0.70 -2.66 -6.21
CA TYR A 53 1.17 -3.63 -7.20
C TYR A 53 1.00 -5.08 -6.72
N ASP A 54 1.35 -5.34 -5.46
CA ASP A 54 1.18 -6.66 -4.84
C ASP A 54 -0.30 -7.06 -4.75
N ASP A 55 -1.18 -6.14 -4.37
CA ASP A 55 -2.63 -6.32 -4.36
C ASP A 55 -3.16 -6.62 -5.75
N TYR A 56 -2.74 -5.88 -6.78
CA TYR A 56 -3.17 -6.13 -8.16
C TYR A 56 -2.75 -7.52 -8.66
N THR A 57 -1.53 -7.95 -8.35
CA THR A 57 -0.99 -9.25 -8.83
C THR A 57 -1.52 -10.45 -8.06
N ARG A 58 -1.74 -10.32 -6.74
CA ARG A 58 -2.20 -11.41 -5.87
C ARG A 58 -3.72 -11.53 -5.77
N ASN A 59 -4.49 -10.58 -6.31
CA ASN A 59 -5.94 -10.64 -6.25
C ASN A 59 -6.49 -11.78 -7.14
N PRO A 60 -7.22 -12.76 -6.56
CA PRO A 60 -7.82 -13.84 -7.34
C PRO A 60 -8.97 -13.35 -8.26
N ASN A 61 -9.58 -12.20 -7.94
CA ASN A 61 -10.72 -11.66 -8.67
C ASN A 61 -10.27 -10.83 -9.88
N LYS A 62 -10.10 -11.51 -11.02
CA LYS A 62 -9.70 -10.87 -12.29
C LYS A 62 -10.66 -9.76 -12.75
N GLU A 63 -11.95 -9.88 -12.46
CA GLU A 63 -12.94 -8.84 -12.80
C GLU A 63 -12.69 -7.54 -12.03
N ALA A 64 -12.36 -7.64 -10.74
CA ALA A 64 -12.05 -6.48 -9.92
C ALA A 64 -10.81 -5.76 -10.46
N ASN A 65 -9.76 -6.51 -10.82
CA ASN A 65 -8.55 -5.97 -11.44
C ASN A 65 -8.84 -5.25 -12.77
N LYS A 66 -9.73 -5.81 -13.61
CA LYS A 66 -10.16 -5.16 -14.86
C LYS A 66 -10.89 -3.84 -14.59
N ARG A 67 -11.78 -3.81 -13.59
CA ARG A 67 -12.48 -2.56 -13.19
C ARG A 67 -11.51 -1.51 -12.70
N VAL A 68 -10.53 -1.88 -11.88
CA VAL A 68 -9.48 -0.96 -11.41
C VAL A 68 -8.70 -0.36 -12.58
N LEU A 69 -8.33 -1.17 -13.57
CA LEU A 69 -7.63 -0.69 -14.78
C LEU A 69 -8.51 0.30 -15.57
N ILE A 70 -9.79 -0.01 -15.76
CA ILE A 70 -10.75 0.89 -16.44
C ILE A 70 -10.85 2.22 -15.69
N ILE A 71 -10.97 2.20 -14.37
CA ILE A 71 -11.04 3.41 -13.54
C ILE A 71 -9.77 4.26 -13.71
N ILE A 72 -8.58 3.64 -13.67
CA ILE A 72 -7.30 4.34 -13.88
C ILE A 72 -7.26 5.00 -15.27
N ALA A 73 -7.68 4.28 -16.32
CA ALA A 73 -7.71 4.81 -17.67
C ALA A 73 -8.64 6.02 -17.81
N VAL A 74 -9.84 5.97 -17.21
CA VAL A 74 -10.79 7.09 -17.20
C VAL A 74 -10.22 8.29 -16.44
N LEU A 75 -9.62 8.08 -15.27
CA LEU A 75 -9.02 9.16 -14.49
C LEU A 75 -7.87 9.85 -15.24
N ILE A 76 -7.04 9.08 -15.95
CA ILE A 76 -5.98 9.63 -16.81
C ILE A 76 -6.60 10.44 -17.95
N LEU A 77 -7.63 9.92 -18.62
CA LEU A 77 -8.29 10.65 -19.71
C LEU A 77 -8.85 11.98 -19.22
N VAL A 78 -9.57 11.98 -18.09
CA VAL A 78 -10.10 13.22 -17.48
C VAL A 78 -8.97 14.19 -17.12
N PHE A 79 -7.87 13.69 -16.53
CA PHE A 79 -6.71 14.53 -16.22
C PHE A 79 -6.11 15.17 -17.48
N LEU A 80 -5.93 14.39 -18.55
CA LEU A 80 -5.39 14.87 -19.82
C LEU A 80 -6.32 15.89 -20.48
N PHE A 81 -7.64 15.71 -20.36
CA PHE A 81 -8.64 16.65 -20.85
C PHE A 81 -8.58 18.01 -20.11
N VAL A 82 -8.41 18.00 -18.79
CA VAL A 82 -8.34 19.24 -17.97
C VAL A 82 -7.14 20.12 -18.33
N ILE A 83 -6.04 19.52 -18.79
CA ILE A 83 -4.81 20.25 -19.16
C ILE A 83 -4.70 20.52 -20.67
N ASP A 84 -5.76 20.23 -21.44
CA ASP A 84 -5.77 20.31 -22.91
C ASP A 84 -4.59 19.57 -23.56
N PHE A 85 -4.24 18.39 -23.04
CA PHE A 85 -3.08 17.63 -23.52
C PHE A 85 -3.31 17.11 -24.94
N ASP A 86 -2.39 17.42 -25.85
CA ASP A 86 -2.44 16.92 -27.23
C ASP A 86 -2.14 15.40 -27.29
N LEU A 87 -3.20 14.61 -27.47
CA LEU A 87 -3.11 13.15 -27.61
C LEU A 87 -2.47 12.72 -28.93
N SER A 88 -2.35 13.63 -29.90
CA SER A 88 -1.78 13.36 -31.23
C SER A 88 -0.29 13.02 -31.15
N ILE A 89 0.40 13.39 -30.07
CA ILE A 89 1.81 13.05 -29.83
C ILE A 89 2.08 11.55 -29.80
N PHE A 90 1.07 10.72 -29.49
CA PHE A 90 1.19 9.27 -29.43
C PHE A 90 0.86 8.57 -30.75
N LEU A 91 0.24 9.27 -31.70
CA LEU A 91 -0.06 8.75 -33.03
C LEU A 91 1.17 8.99 -33.91
N LYS A 92 2.02 7.97 -34.05
CA LYS A 92 3.12 8.00 -35.04
C LYS A 92 2.52 8.10 -36.44
N LYS A 93 3.07 9.01 -37.25
CA LYS A 93 2.72 9.20 -38.66
C LYS A 93 2.97 7.95 -39.50
#